data_AF-A0A178DLA0-F1
#
_entry.id   AF-A0A178DLA0-F1
#
_cell.length_a   1.000
_cell.length_b   1.000
_cell.length_c   1.000
_cell.angle_alpha   90.00
_cell.angle_beta   90.00
_cell.angle_gamma   90.00
#
_symmetry.space_group_name_H-M   'P 1'
#
loop_
_entity.id
_entity.type
_entity.pdbx_description
1 polymer ?
#
loop_
_entity_poly.entity_id
_entity_poly.type
_entity_poly.pdbx_seq_one_letter_code
_entity_poly.pdbx_strand_id
1 'polypeptide(L)'
;CCSQYGWCGSTDAYCGGGCQPGFGSCTIVTTPGTRLSPDGTCGGTTGYSCPGSGFGNCCSSYGWCGSTTAHCGTGCNNAFGTC
;
A
#
# COMPACT_ATOMS: atom_id res chain seq x y z
N CYS A 1 15.49 -1.30 -8.85
CA CYS A 1 14.06 -1.30 -8.56
C CYS A 1 13.32 -0.58 -9.67
N CYS A 2 12.06 -0.91 -9.94
CA CYS A 2 11.27 -0.26 -10.97
C CYS A 2 10.11 0.47 -10.30
N SER A 3 10.10 1.80 -10.34
CA SER A 3 9.02 2.62 -9.79
C SER A 3 7.68 2.33 -10.47
N GLN A 4 6.57 2.78 -9.87
CA GLN A 4 5.23 2.68 -10.47
C GLN A 4 5.09 3.37 -11.84
N TYR A 5 6.02 4.27 -12.16
CA TYR A 5 6.03 5.03 -13.41
C TYR A 5 6.91 4.39 -14.49
N GLY A 6 7.42 3.17 -14.27
CA GLY A 6 8.26 2.45 -15.23
C GLY A 6 9.71 2.93 -15.30
N TRP A 7 10.15 3.78 -14.35
CA TRP A 7 11.53 4.21 -14.25
C TRP A 7 12.33 3.29 -13.33
N CYS A 8 13.54 2.93 -13.76
CA CYS A 8 14.47 2.13 -13.00
C CYS A 8 15.40 3.00 -12.14
N GLY A 9 15.65 2.57 -10.91
CA GLY A 9 16.62 3.19 -10.01
C GLY A 9 16.81 2.42 -8.71
N SER A 10 17.65 2.95 -7.82
CA SER A 10 18.12 2.26 -6.61
C SER A 10 17.77 2.98 -5.31
N THR A 11 17.12 4.15 -5.39
CA THR A 11 16.66 4.90 -4.21
C THR A 11 15.22 4.54 -3.86
N ASP A 12 14.74 4.98 -2.69
CA ASP A 12 13.36 4.72 -2.25
C ASP A 12 12.29 5.22 -3.22
N ALA A 13 12.57 6.24 -4.03
CA ALA A 13 11.66 6.69 -5.10
C ALA A 13 11.37 5.59 -6.15
N TYR A 14 12.29 4.64 -6.30
CA TYR A 14 12.18 3.51 -7.23
C TYR A 14 11.91 2.19 -6.52
N CYS A 15 12.34 2.07 -5.26
CA CYS A 15 12.33 0.82 -4.51
C CYS A 15 11.19 0.74 -3.48
N GLY A 16 10.64 1.88 -3.05
CA GLY A 16 9.61 1.99 -2.03
C GLY A 16 8.19 1.76 -2.56
N GLY A 17 7.22 2.52 -2.04
CA GLY A 17 5.81 2.40 -2.40
C GLY A 17 5.58 2.51 -3.91
N GLY A 18 4.85 1.54 -4.47
CA GLY A 18 4.58 1.48 -5.91
C GLY A 18 5.67 0.82 -6.76
N CYS A 19 6.77 0.33 -6.16
CA CYS A 19 7.76 -0.44 -6.89
C CYS A 19 7.13 -1.72 -7.49
N GLN A 20 7.39 -1.97 -8.77
CA GLN A 20 6.85 -3.09 -9.54
C GLN A 20 7.63 -4.39 -9.23
N PRO A 21 7.05 -5.35 -8.49
CA PRO A 21 7.80 -6.51 -7.96
C PRO A 21 8.32 -7.47 -9.04
N GLY A 22 7.64 -7.51 -10.19
CA GLY A 22 8.09 -8.30 -11.36
C GLY A 22 9.26 -7.69 -12.12
N PHE A 23 9.65 -6.44 -11.81
CA PHE A 23 10.62 -5.66 -12.58
C PHE A 23 11.77 -5.11 -11.72
N GLY A 24 12.02 -5.69 -10.53
CA GLY A 24 13.20 -5.41 -9.71
C GLY A 24 13.03 -5.80 -8.24
N SER A 25 14.11 -5.74 -7.46
CA SER A 25 14.05 -5.91 -5.99
C SER A 25 13.48 -4.66 -5.34
N CYS A 26 12.22 -4.68 -4.96
CA CYS A 26 11.59 -3.59 -4.21
C CYS A 26 12.00 -3.64 -2.74
N THR A 27 12.32 -2.48 -2.16
CA THR A 27 12.43 -2.28 -0.72
C THR A 27 11.03 -2.09 -0.13
N ILE A 28 10.11 -3.03 -0.40
CA ILE A 28 8.93 -3.15 0.45
C ILE A 28 9.43 -3.71 1.78
N VAL A 29 9.88 -2.80 2.65
CA VAL A 29 10.25 -3.11 4.02
C VAL A 29 9.08 -3.89 4.59
N THR A 30 9.28 -5.14 4.99
CA THR A 30 8.24 -6.07 5.48
C THR A 30 7.65 -5.66 6.84
N THR A 31 7.60 -4.36 7.12
CA THR A 31 6.77 -3.79 8.17
C THR A 31 5.30 -3.99 7.81
N PRO A 32 4.45 -4.42 8.75
CA PRO A 32 3.00 -4.38 8.55
C PRO A 32 2.61 -2.96 8.09
N GLY A 33 1.97 -2.82 6.93
CA GLY A 33 1.60 -1.50 6.39
C GLY A 33 2.25 -1.05 5.09
N THR A 34 3.13 -1.84 4.50
CA THR A 34 3.93 -1.44 3.31
C THR A 34 3.75 -2.34 2.10
N ARG A 35 3.18 -3.55 2.25
CA ARG A 35 2.85 -4.40 1.10
C ARG A 35 1.65 -3.76 0.39
N LEU A 36 1.88 -3.10 -0.73
CA LEU A 36 0.80 -2.47 -1.48
C LEU A 36 -0.31 -3.46 -1.79
N SER A 37 -1.56 -3.05 -1.56
CA SER A 37 -2.74 -3.86 -1.86
C SER A 37 -2.88 -4.10 -3.37
N PRO A 38 -2.85 -5.35 -3.84
CA PRO A 38 -3.04 -5.67 -5.26
C PRO A 38 -4.52 -5.79 -5.65
N ASP A 39 -5.41 -5.96 -4.68
CA ASP A 39 -6.81 -6.34 -4.86
C ASP A 39 -7.81 -5.47 -4.07
N GLY A 40 -7.30 -4.43 -3.40
CA GLY A 40 -8.09 -3.55 -2.54
C GLY A 40 -8.25 -4.06 -1.11
N THR A 41 -7.69 -5.21 -0.73
CA THR A 41 -7.67 -5.66 0.67
C THR A 41 -6.53 -5.04 1.47
N CYS A 42 -6.70 -4.87 2.78
CA CYS A 42 -5.68 -4.31 3.66
C CYS A 42 -5.71 -4.91 5.07
N GLY A 43 -4.59 -4.80 5.78
CA GLY A 43 -4.45 -5.30 7.14
C GLY A 43 -4.53 -6.82 7.24
N GLY A 44 -4.89 -7.31 8.42
CA GLY A 44 -5.05 -8.74 8.69
C GLY A 44 -3.76 -9.56 8.46
N THR A 45 -3.94 -10.80 8.02
CA THR A 45 -2.83 -11.75 7.74
C THR A 45 -2.13 -11.48 6.42
N THR A 46 -2.75 -10.75 5.50
CA THR A 46 -2.14 -10.38 4.22
C THR A 46 -1.08 -9.29 4.41
N GLY A 47 -1.27 -8.43 5.42
CA GLY A 47 -0.39 -7.32 5.73
C GLY A 47 -0.40 -6.22 4.67
N TYR A 48 -1.43 -6.18 3.83
CA TYR A 48 -1.52 -5.25 2.72
C TYR A 48 -1.87 -3.83 3.17
N SER A 49 -1.45 -2.83 2.42
CA SER A 49 -1.73 -1.43 2.67
C SER A 49 -2.30 -0.70 1.47
N CYS A 50 -3.11 0.31 1.78
CA CYS A 50 -3.88 1.07 0.82
C CYS A 50 -3.11 2.22 0.14
N PRO A 51 -2.23 2.97 0.83
CA PRO A 51 -1.56 4.12 0.23
C PRO A 51 -0.77 3.75 -1.02
N GLY A 52 -1.15 4.33 -2.16
CA GLY A 52 -0.54 4.05 -3.47
C GLY A 52 -1.15 2.88 -4.26
N SER A 53 -2.14 2.17 -3.72
CA SER A 53 -2.75 0.98 -4.36
C SER A 53 -3.77 1.30 -5.47
N GLY A 54 -4.13 2.57 -5.66
CA GLY A 54 -5.18 2.99 -6.61
C GLY A 54 -6.62 2.77 -6.11
N PHE A 55 -6.83 1.92 -5.09
CA PHE A 55 -8.13 1.69 -4.46
C PHE A 55 -8.53 2.78 -3.45
N GLY A 56 -7.57 3.62 -3.06
CA GLY A 56 -7.71 4.65 -2.04
C GLY A 56 -6.65 4.48 -0.97
N ASN A 57 -6.51 5.47 -0.08
CA ASN A 57 -5.39 5.49 0.87
C ASN A 57 -5.79 4.99 2.26
N CYS A 58 -7.08 4.86 2.57
CA CYS A 58 -7.56 4.48 3.89
C CYS A 58 -7.86 2.99 3.96
N CYS A 59 -7.44 2.34 5.04
CA CYS A 59 -7.77 0.95 5.32
C CYS A 59 -8.95 0.91 6.29
N SER A 60 -10.13 0.50 5.83
CA SER A 60 -11.32 0.41 6.69
C SER A 60 -11.15 -0.65 7.78
N SER A 61 -11.99 -0.57 8.82
CA SER A 61 -12.09 -1.60 9.86
C SER A 61 -12.43 -2.99 9.31
N TYR A 62 -12.99 -3.06 8.11
CA TYR A 62 -13.36 -4.30 7.42
C TYR A 62 -12.22 -4.89 6.58
N GLY A 63 -11.04 -4.28 6.57
CA GLY A 63 -9.90 -4.77 5.81
C GLY A 63 -9.96 -4.44 4.32
N TRP A 64 -10.60 -3.33 3.96
CA TRP A 64 -10.74 -2.86 2.57
C TRP A 64 -10.22 -1.44 2.40
N CYS A 65 -9.55 -1.22 1.28
CA CYS A 65 -9.04 0.07 0.83
C CYS A 65 -10.12 0.94 0.23
N GLY A 66 -10.11 2.22 0.59
CA GLY A 66 -11.00 3.21 0.01
C GLY A 66 -10.58 4.63 0.36
N SER A 67 -11.35 5.59 -0.15
CA SER A 67 -11.13 7.03 0.08
C SER A 67 -12.34 7.74 0.67
N THR A 68 -13.43 7.01 0.94
CA THR A 68 -14.66 7.60 1.49
C THR A 68 -14.60 7.64 3.02
N THR A 69 -15.46 8.46 3.65
CA THR A 69 -15.59 8.51 5.11
C THR A 69 -15.86 7.14 5.75
N ALA A 70 -16.50 6.21 5.03
CA ALA A 70 -16.70 4.84 5.51
C ALA A 70 -15.38 4.05 5.66
N HIS A 71 -14.34 4.43 4.90
CA HIS A 71 -13.02 3.81 4.94
C HIS A 71 -12.03 4.60 5.80
N CYS A 72 -12.10 5.93 5.74
CA CYS A 72 -11.17 6.85 6.42
C CYS A 72 -11.66 7.31 7.80
N GLY A 73 -12.93 7.06 8.14
CA GLY A 73 -13.53 7.50 9.39
C GLY A 73 -13.19 6.58 10.56
N THR A 74 -14.08 6.55 11.55
CA THR A 74 -13.92 5.74 12.75
C THR A 74 -13.68 4.27 12.42
N GLY A 75 -12.61 3.69 12.98
CA GLY A 75 -12.22 2.30 12.74
C GLY A 75 -11.24 2.11 11.59
N CYS A 76 -10.83 3.18 10.90
CA CYS A 76 -9.73 3.13 9.95
C CYS A 76 -8.43 2.65 10.61
N ASN A 77 -7.70 1.78 9.93
CA ASN A 77 -6.48 1.16 10.42
C ASN A 77 -5.24 1.93 9.97
N ASN A 78 -4.71 2.76 10.88
CA ASN A 78 -3.53 3.59 10.66
C ASN A 78 -2.24 2.81 10.35
N ALA A 79 -2.18 1.52 10.68
CA ALA A 79 -1.02 0.70 10.33
C ALA A 79 -1.02 0.34 8.84
N PHE A 80 -2.17 0.35 8.16
CA PHE A 80 -2.31 -0.10 6.77
C PHE A 80 -2.97 0.93 5.84
N GLY A 81 -3.28 2.13 6.35
CA GLY A 81 -3.85 3.22 5.59
C GLY A 81 -3.65 4.58 6.27
N THR A 82 -3.91 5.65 5.54
CA THR A 82 -3.98 7.01 6.08
C THR A 82 -5.38 7.29 6.56
N CYS A 83 -5.52 7.46 7.87
CA CYS A 83 -6.68 8.00 8.55
C CYS A 83 -6.26 9.38 9.12
#